data_AF-A0AAN6TYI1-F1
#
_entry.id   AF-A0AAN6TYI1-F1
#
_cell.length_a   1.000
_cell.length_b   1.000
_cell.length_c   1.000
_cell.angle_alpha   90.00
_cell.angle_beta   90.00
_cell.angle_gamma   90.00
#
_symmetry.space_group_name_H-M   'P 1'
#
loop_
_entity.id
_entity.type
_entity.pdbx_description
1 polymer ?
#
loop_
_entity_poly.entity_id
_entity_poly.type
_entity_poly.pdbx_seq_one_letter_code
_entity_poly.pdbx_strand_id
1 'polypeptide(L)'
;MHLQSPSRVVLLAILSLASIAVADDATKTTISSTPAITPCVATSTNGAFFDLRPDAAVVVQKDEKPPKGVPTEDYVAKGWDYGSNFTLNICNPVVKRVDDVVGVDKALWKNISAYYETKGKVHSLGLQSGTLVPRGRKLVLQYTGGSPCGASDKSRDKRAGVHEGARYKYNDFDDDGEDEGDYYAPRRTSKDDEDDKGGKKDKDRQKDEPVRRKSATISFLCDHDPDTPTAFSFVGTDPDECAYFFEVRSQHACAGAEPHKPGSVGPGSVFAIIFFITVLVYVVGGVFYQRTVAHARGWRQLPNYSLWSGIWSFVKDLFVILTSSCARIIPRRRGYHTLSGSPNGRRESRDDENRLIDQLDEEWDD
;
A
#
# COMPACT_ATOMS: atom_id res chain seq x y z
N MET A 1 64.84 31.41 4.86
CA MET A 1 64.16 30.95 6.08
C MET A 1 62.87 31.74 6.26
N HIS A 2 61.71 31.12 6.11
CA HIS A 2 60.61 31.20 7.08
C HIS A 2 59.47 30.27 6.64
N LEU A 3 59.20 29.32 7.52
CA LEU A 3 58.18 28.28 7.44
C LEU A 3 56.83 28.81 7.96
N GLN A 4 55.75 28.19 7.45
CA GLN A 4 54.44 27.96 8.08
C GLN A 4 53.41 29.09 8.26
N SER A 5 52.18 28.82 7.77
CA SER A 5 51.06 28.47 8.66
C SER A 5 49.89 27.79 7.89
N PRO A 6 49.45 26.58 8.28
CA PRO A 6 48.37 25.83 7.64
C PRO A 6 46.98 26.11 8.26
N SER A 7 46.76 27.28 8.86
CA SER A 7 45.54 27.54 9.64
C SER A 7 44.34 28.07 8.83
N ARG A 8 44.51 28.40 7.54
CA ARG A 8 43.43 29.01 6.72
C ARG A 8 42.68 28.01 5.83
N VAL A 9 43.24 26.83 5.57
CA VAL A 9 42.61 25.82 4.69
C VAL A 9 41.59 24.97 5.46
N VAL A 10 41.76 24.81 6.77
CA VAL A 10 40.86 23.99 7.61
C VAL A 10 39.51 24.68 7.90
N LEU A 11 39.45 26.02 7.88
CA LEU A 11 38.23 26.78 8.17
C LEU A 11 37.24 26.87 7.00
N LEU A 12 37.69 26.58 5.76
CA LEU A 12 36.81 26.55 4.58
C LEU A 12 36.24 25.16 4.27
N ALA A 13 36.72 24.10 4.94
CA ALA A 13 36.25 22.73 4.74
C ALA A 13 35.03 22.33 5.60
N ILE A 14 34.61 23.17 6.55
CA ILE A 14 33.53 22.86 7.51
C ILE A 14 32.17 23.44 7.07
N LEU A 15 32.13 24.32 6.06
CA LEU A 15 30.89 24.94 5.56
C LEU A 15 30.22 24.23 4.38
N SER A 16 30.74 23.07 3.92
CA SER A 16 30.20 22.34 2.77
C SER A 16 29.42 21.06 3.09
N LEU A 17 29.15 20.75 4.37
CA LEU A 17 28.48 19.50 4.77
C LEU A 17 27.04 19.65 5.27
N ALA A 18 26.38 20.78 5.03
CA ALA A 18 24.97 20.99 5.37
C ALA A 18 24.13 21.38 4.15
N SER A 19 24.08 20.52 3.12
CA SER A 19 23.07 20.60 2.04
C SER A 19 23.04 19.30 1.23
N ILE A 20 22.45 18.24 1.78
CA ILE A 20 21.82 17.19 0.96
C ILE A 20 20.47 16.89 1.62
N ALA A 21 19.53 17.81 1.40
CA ALA A 21 18.12 17.45 1.43
C ALA A 21 17.85 16.72 0.10
N VAL A 22 17.46 15.45 0.18
CA VAL A 22 16.91 14.72 -0.96
C VAL A 22 15.53 15.30 -1.22
N ALA A 23 15.48 16.32 -2.08
CA ALA A 23 14.29 16.69 -2.81
C ALA A 23 14.41 15.99 -4.18
N ASP A 24 13.80 14.82 -4.32
CA ASP A 24 13.43 14.34 -5.64
C ASP A 24 12.03 14.85 -5.94
N ASP A 25 12.02 15.86 -6.82
CA ASP A 25 10.88 16.51 -7.41
C ASP A 25 10.15 15.54 -8.36
N ALA A 26 8.89 15.86 -8.56
CA ALA A 26 7.92 15.10 -9.28
C ALA A 26 8.23 14.98 -10.79
N THR A 27 7.70 13.90 -11.37
CA THR A 27 7.17 13.84 -12.74
C THR A 27 8.17 13.72 -13.90
N LYS A 28 8.35 12.48 -14.39
CA LYS A 28 8.15 12.17 -15.81
C LYS A 28 7.86 10.67 -16.03
N THR A 29 6.63 10.26 -15.73
CA THR A 29 6.06 9.00 -16.23
C THR A 29 5.42 9.28 -17.58
N THR A 30 6.07 8.88 -18.67
CA THR A 30 5.45 8.84 -20.00
C THR A 30 4.90 7.44 -20.26
N ILE A 31 3.63 7.27 -19.90
CA ILE A 31 2.55 6.60 -20.64
C ILE A 31 2.89 5.25 -21.29
N SER A 32 2.50 4.17 -20.59
CA SER A 32 2.00 2.96 -21.23
C SER A 32 0.55 2.74 -20.73
N SER A 33 -0.34 2.43 -21.66
CA SER A 33 -1.80 2.45 -21.54
C SER A 33 -2.41 1.33 -20.67
N THR A 34 -3.26 1.72 -19.69
CA THR A 34 -4.46 0.99 -19.15
C THR A 34 -4.26 -0.18 -18.15
N PRO A 35 -5.11 -0.40 -17.11
CA PRO A 35 -6.07 0.45 -16.38
C PRO A 35 -5.69 0.69 -14.89
N ALA A 36 -6.46 1.56 -14.24
CA ALA A 36 -6.33 2.10 -12.87
C ALA A 36 -5.72 1.20 -11.77
N ILE A 37 -4.79 1.78 -11.01
CA ILE A 37 -4.35 1.28 -9.69
C ILE A 37 -5.59 1.26 -8.79
N THR A 38 -6.03 0.07 -8.38
CA THR A 38 -7.17 -0.06 -7.46
C THR A 38 -6.66 -0.18 -6.04
N PRO A 39 -6.93 0.81 -5.15
CA PRO A 39 -6.45 0.75 -3.78
C PRO A 39 -7.25 -0.30 -3.01
N CYS A 40 -6.71 -1.51 -2.83
CA CYS A 40 -7.26 -2.57 -1.98
C CYS A 40 -7.06 -2.26 -0.48
N VAL A 41 -7.33 -1.00 -0.12
CA VAL A 41 -7.18 -0.44 1.22
C VAL A 41 -8.39 0.43 1.51
N ALA A 42 -8.83 0.44 2.77
CA ALA A 42 -9.92 1.30 3.21
C ALA A 42 -9.54 2.00 4.51
N THR A 43 -10.05 3.22 4.68
CA THR A 43 -10.03 3.91 5.97
C THR A 43 -11.47 4.15 6.40
N SER A 44 -11.83 3.67 7.59
CA SER A 44 -13.15 3.91 8.18
C SER A 44 -13.26 5.33 8.73
N THR A 45 -14.49 5.81 8.92
CA THR A 45 -14.79 7.12 9.54
C THR A 45 -14.18 7.26 10.93
N ASN A 46 -13.94 6.14 11.62
CA ASN A 46 -13.35 6.11 12.96
C ASN A 46 -11.81 6.13 12.93
N GLY A 47 -11.18 6.29 11.76
CA GLY A 47 -9.73 6.29 11.59
C GLY A 47 -9.08 4.90 11.55
N ALA A 48 -9.87 3.82 11.59
CA ALA A 48 -9.35 2.47 11.40
C ALA A 48 -8.91 2.25 9.95
N PHE A 49 -7.69 1.75 9.75
CA PHE A 49 -7.13 1.44 8.44
C PHE A 49 -7.18 -0.07 8.18
N PHE A 50 -7.48 -0.45 6.94
CA PHE A 50 -7.62 -1.83 6.52
C PHE A 50 -6.85 -2.03 5.23
N ASP A 51 -6.07 -3.10 5.16
CA ASP A 51 -5.21 -3.41 4.02
C ASP A 51 -5.34 -4.89 3.64
N LEU A 52 -6.10 -5.16 2.58
CA LEU A 52 -6.35 -6.52 2.10
C LEU A 52 -5.38 -6.93 0.98
N ARG A 53 -4.36 -6.13 0.68
CA ARG A 53 -3.34 -6.48 -0.33
C ARG A 53 -2.62 -7.80 -0.05
N PRO A 54 -2.31 -8.16 1.21
CA PRO A 54 -1.68 -9.46 1.51
C PRO A 54 -2.58 -10.65 1.15
N ASP A 55 -3.90 -10.47 1.17
CA ASP A 55 -4.88 -11.52 0.86
C ASP A 55 -5.16 -11.67 -0.64
N ALA A 56 -4.72 -10.72 -1.45
CA ALA A 56 -4.96 -10.74 -2.88
C ALA A 56 -4.08 -11.83 -3.53
N ALA A 57 -4.70 -12.81 -4.19
CA ALA A 57 -3.95 -13.83 -4.88
C ALA A 57 -3.25 -13.24 -6.11
N VAL A 58 -1.98 -13.58 -6.31
CA VAL A 58 -1.13 -13.02 -7.37
C VAL A 58 -0.67 -14.10 -8.32
N VAL A 59 -0.68 -13.79 -9.62
CA VAL A 59 -0.11 -14.65 -10.66
C VAL A 59 1.42 -14.63 -10.53
N VAL A 60 2.00 -15.77 -10.19
CA VAL A 60 3.46 -15.94 -10.16
C VAL A 60 3.92 -16.33 -11.57
N GLN A 61 4.88 -15.58 -12.11
CA GLN A 61 5.50 -15.96 -13.39
C GLN A 61 6.37 -17.21 -13.21
N LYS A 62 6.41 -18.05 -14.24
CA LYS A 62 6.96 -19.42 -14.21
C LYS A 62 8.43 -19.51 -13.74
N ASP A 63 9.17 -18.40 -13.72
CA ASP A 63 10.59 -18.34 -13.37
C ASP A 63 10.90 -17.51 -12.11
N GLU A 64 9.88 -17.04 -11.38
CA GLU A 64 10.04 -16.21 -10.18
C GLU A 64 9.54 -16.94 -8.92
N LYS A 65 10.24 -16.77 -7.79
CA LYS A 65 9.80 -17.36 -6.53
C LYS A 65 8.58 -16.58 -6.01
N PRO A 66 7.54 -17.28 -5.51
CA PRO A 66 6.40 -16.59 -4.92
C PRO A 66 6.84 -15.74 -3.74
N PRO A 67 6.29 -14.52 -3.58
CA PRO A 67 6.50 -13.74 -2.37
C PRO A 67 6.02 -14.53 -1.15
N LYS A 68 6.82 -14.52 -0.08
CA LYS A 68 6.51 -15.27 1.14
C LYS A 68 5.21 -14.74 1.75
N GLY A 69 4.27 -15.65 2.04
CA GLY A 69 3.03 -15.32 2.72
C GLY A 69 1.95 -14.67 1.85
N VAL A 70 2.11 -14.65 0.52
CA VAL A 70 1.08 -14.17 -0.40
C VAL A 70 0.40 -15.36 -1.09
N PRO A 71 -0.94 -15.39 -1.16
CA PRO A 71 -1.67 -16.43 -1.88
C PRO A 71 -1.32 -16.43 -3.37
N THR A 72 -1.10 -17.62 -3.94
CA THR A 72 -0.77 -17.81 -5.35
C THR A 72 -1.88 -18.51 -6.14
N GLU A 73 -2.89 -19.01 -5.44
CA GLU A 73 -4.01 -19.74 -6.01
C GLU A 73 -5.31 -18.98 -5.72
N ASP A 74 -6.30 -19.18 -6.58
CA ASP A 74 -7.63 -18.61 -6.39
C ASP A 74 -8.33 -19.26 -5.20
N TYR A 75 -9.16 -18.49 -4.51
CA TYR A 75 -9.96 -19.00 -3.40
C TYR A 75 -11.18 -19.75 -3.92
N VAL A 76 -11.51 -20.86 -3.27
CA VAL A 76 -12.66 -21.68 -3.60
C VAL A 76 -13.68 -21.65 -2.47
N ALA A 77 -14.87 -21.12 -2.75
CA ALA A 77 -16.02 -21.19 -1.85
C ALA A 77 -16.91 -22.38 -2.24
N LYS A 78 -17.17 -23.28 -1.30
CA LYS A 78 -18.04 -24.45 -1.53
C LYS A 78 -19.51 -24.04 -1.42
N GLY A 79 -20.22 -24.06 -2.53
CA GLY A 79 -21.66 -23.81 -2.58
C GLY A 79 -22.48 -25.09 -2.48
N TRP A 80 -22.44 -25.80 -1.34
CA TRP A 80 -23.15 -27.07 -1.16
C TRP A 80 -24.63 -26.97 -1.50
N ASP A 81 -25.29 -25.90 -1.06
CA ASP A 81 -26.71 -25.65 -1.31
C ASP A 81 -27.00 -25.18 -2.75
N TYR A 82 -26.02 -24.56 -3.42
CA TYR A 82 -26.15 -24.08 -4.81
C TYR A 82 -25.81 -25.17 -5.83
N GLY A 83 -25.05 -26.20 -5.43
CA GLY A 83 -24.63 -27.29 -6.31
C GLY A 83 -23.47 -26.94 -7.25
N SER A 84 -22.71 -25.88 -6.95
CA SER A 84 -21.49 -25.51 -7.71
C SER A 84 -20.47 -24.85 -6.79
N ASN A 85 -19.19 -25.00 -7.11
CA ASN A 85 -18.11 -24.32 -6.41
C ASN A 85 -17.85 -22.96 -7.07
N PHE A 86 -17.53 -21.97 -6.25
CA PHE A 86 -17.23 -20.62 -6.69
C PHE A 86 -15.72 -20.39 -6.59
N THR A 87 -15.14 -19.79 -7.62
CA THR A 87 -13.73 -19.40 -7.65
C THR A 87 -13.65 -17.89 -7.63
N LEU A 88 -12.93 -17.33 -6.65
CA LEU A 88 -12.85 -15.89 -6.45
C LEU A 88 -11.42 -15.46 -6.08
N ASN A 89 -11.13 -14.20 -6.37
CA ASN A 89 -9.94 -13.51 -5.86
C ASN A 89 -10.35 -12.21 -5.14
N ILE A 90 -9.46 -11.67 -4.30
CA ILE A 90 -9.65 -10.44 -3.53
C ILE A 90 -8.93 -9.30 -4.26
N CYS A 91 -9.66 -8.23 -4.60
CA CYS A 91 -9.16 -7.01 -5.28
C CYS A 91 -8.51 -7.19 -6.67
N ASN A 92 -8.17 -8.42 -7.04
CA ASN A 92 -7.48 -8.83 -8.25
C ASN A 92 -8.40 -9.70 -9.13
N PRO A 93 -8.08 -9.84 -10.42
CA PRO A 93 -8.76 -10.83 -11.25
C PRO A 93 -8.32 -12.22 -10.83
N VAL A 94 -9.09 -13.24 -11.18
CA VAL A 94 -8.72 -14.63 -10.91
C VAL A 94 -7.37 -14.96 -11.56
N VAL A 95 -6.55 -15.69 -10.81
CA VAL A 95 -5.22 -16.15 -11.21
C VAL A 95 -5.34 -17.07 -12.42
N LYS A 96 -6.26 -18.05 -12.35
CA LYS A 96 -6.56 -18.92 -13.48
C LYS A 96 -7.39 -18.17 -14.51
N ARG A 97 -6.81 -17.90 -15.68
CA ARG A 97 -7.53 -17.29 -16.81
C ARG A 97 -8.75 -18.13 -17.19
N VAL A 98 -9.84 -17.42 -17.44
CA VAL A 98 -11.14 -18.00 -17.80
C VAL A 98 -11.48 -17.54 -19.21
N ASP A 99 -11.93 -18.48 -20.02
CA ASP A 99 -12.40 -18.25 -21.39
C ASP A 99 -13.86 -18.73 -21.53
N ASP A 100 -14.51 -18.31 -22.62
CA ASP A 100 -15.90 -18.69 -22.98
C ASP A 100 -16.94 -18.34 -21.90
N VAL A 101 -16.85 -17.12 -21.39
CA VAL A 101 -17.74 -16.62 -20.33
C VAL A 101 -19.06 -16.13 -20.91
N VAL A 102 -20.16 -16.66 -20.40
CA VAL A 102 -21.52 -16.37 -20.88
C VAL A 102 -21.84 -14.87 -20.72
N GLY A 103 -22.13 -14.18 -21.82
CA GLY A 103 -22.63 -12.80 -21.83
C GLY A 103 -21.66 -11.72 -21.32
N VAL A 104 -20.36 -12.01 -21.33
CA VAL A 104 -19.29 -11.06 -21.02
C VAL A 104 -18.36 -10.94 -22.24
N ASP A 105 -18.00 -9.70 -22.60
CA ASP A 105 -17.11 -9.45 -23.73
C ASP A 105 -15.72 -10.04 -23.52
N LYS A 106 -15.12 -10.58 -24.59
CA LYS A 106 -13.78 -11.21 -24.58
C LYS A 106 -12.69 -10.30 -24.00
N ALA A 107 -12.81 -8.99 -24.21
CA ALA A 107 -11.89 -8.00 -23.68
C ALA A 107 -11.90 -7.93 -22.14
N LEU A 108 -13.03 -8.28 -21.51
CA LEU A 108 -13.25 -8.19 -20.07
C LEU A 108 -12.91 -9.49 -19.34
N TRP A 109 -12.68 -10.60 -20.04
CA TRP A 109 -12.40 -11.90 -19.42
C TRP A 109 -11.16 -11.87 -18.51
N LYS A 110 -10.15 -11.07 -18.86
CA LYS A 110 -8.94 -10.88 -18.05
C LYS A 110 -9.19 -10.19 -16.72
N ASN A 111 -10.31 -9.47 -16.59
CA ASN A 111 -10.68 -8.67 -15.42
C ASN A 111 -11.73 -9.38 -14.56
N ILE A 112 -12.09 -10.64 -14.84
CA ILE A 112 -13.05 -11.36 -14.01
C ILE A 112 -12.39 -11.69 -12.67
N SER A 113 -13.03 -11.30 -11.57
CA SER A 113 -12.53 -11.56 -10.20
C SER A 113 -13.27 -12.70 -9.51
N ALA A 114 -14.43 -13.08 -10.00
CA ALA A 114 -15.23 -14.17 -9.46
C ALA A 114 -16.06 -14.86 -10.54
N TYR A 115 -16.12 -16.19 -10.50
CA TYR A 115 -16.93 -16.99 -11.41
C TYR A 115 -17.36 -18.32 -10.76
N TYR A 116 -18.33 -18.97 -11.40
CA TYR A 116 -18.68 -20.35 -11.13
C TYR A 116 -18.92 -21.10 -12.44
N GLU A 117 -18.83 -22.42 -12.38
CA GLU A 117 -19.09 -23.30 -13.51
C GLU A 117 -20.32 -24.16 -13.22
N THR A 118 -21.30 -24.13 -14.11
CA THR A 118 -22.51 -24.95 -14.01
C THR A 118 -22.85 -25.50 -15.38
N LYS A 119 -23.10 -26.81 -15.45
CA LYS A 119 -23.45 -27.52 -16.71
C LYS A 119 -22.44 -27.27 -17.85
N GLY A 120 -21.14 -27.19 -17.50
CA GLY A 120 -20.04 -26.97 -18.46
C GLY A 120 -19.97 -25.55 -19.04
N LYS A 121 -20.67 -24.58 -18.44
CA LYS A 121 -20.62 -23.17 -18.82
C LYS A 121 -20.08 -22.32 -17.69
N VAL A 122 -19.25 -21.34 -18.02
CA VAL A 122 -18.67 -20.41 -17.05
C VAL A 122 -19.49 -19.13 -16.94
N HIS A 123 -19.93 -18.84 -15.73
CA HIS A 123 -20.71 -17.65 -15.39
C HIS A 123 -19.87 -16.73 -14.50
N SER A 124 -19.61 -15.51 -14.98
CA SER A 124 -18.95 -14.48 -14.17
C SER A 124 -19.92 -13.87 -13.16
N LEU A 125 -19.43 -13.64 -11.95
CA LEU A 125 -20.12 -12.93 -10.88
C LEU A 125 -19.72 -11.44 -10.80
N GLY A 126 -18.73 -11.02 -11.58
CA GLY A 126 -18.32 -9.62 -11.66
C GLY A 126 -16.86 -9.44 -12.07
N LEU A 127 -16.55 -8.17 -12.34
CA LEU A 127 -15.23 -7.69 -12.70
C LEU A 127 -14.47 -7.24 -11.45
N GLN A 128 -13.15 -7.20 -11.61
CA GLN A 128 -12.19 -6.76 -10.62
C GLN A 128 -12.54 -5.37 -10.12
N SER A 129 -12.58 -5.25 -8.80
CA SER A 129 -12.73 -4.01 -8.07
C SER A 129 -11.83 -4.08 -6.84
N GLY A 130 -11.16 -3.00 -6.50
CA GLY A 130 -10.43 -2.87 -5.24
C GLY A 130 -11.14 -1.90 -4.28
N THR A 131 -12.36 -1.48 -4.62
CA THR A 131 -13.11 -0.51 -3.80
C THR A 131 -13.65 -1.18 -2.55
N LEU A 132 -13.00 -0.92 -1.42
CA LEU A 132 -13.41 -1.42 -0.11
C LEU A 132 -14.28 -0.39 0.60
N VAL A 133 -15.49 -0.80 0.97
CA VAL A 133 -16.46 0.07 1.66
C VAL A 133 -16.60 -0.40 3.10
N PRO A 134 -16.18 0.40 4.10
CA PRO A 134 -16.42 0.10 5.50
C PRO A 134 -17.91 0.26 5.82
N ARG A 135 -18.53 -0.79 6.38
CA ARG A 135 -19.93 -0.83 6.81
C ARG A 135 -19.99 -1.22 8.29
N GLY A 136 -19.90 -0.21 9.15
CA GLY A 136 -19.81 -0.42 10.60
C GLY A 136 -18.52 -1.13 10.98
N ARG A 137 -18.62 -2.38 11.45
CA ARG A 137 -17.47 -3.23 11.86
C ARG A 137 -16.98 -4.20 10.78
N LYS A 138 -17.69 -4.31 9.66
CA LYS A 138 -17.31 -5.19 8.53
C LYS A 138 -16.82 -4.35 7.35
N LEU A 139 -15.92 -4.92 6.55
CA LEU A 139 -15.59 -4.37 5.23
C LEU A 139 -16.38 -5.10 4.17
N VAL A 140 -16.81 -4.36 3.14
CA VAL A 140 -17.54 -4.93 2.02
C VAL A 140 -16.81 -4.61 0.72
N LEU A 141 -16.58 -5.63 -0.09
CA LEU A 141 -16.11 -5.53 -1.46
C LEU A 141 -17.21 -5.98 -2.41
N GLN A 142 -17.46 -5.20 -3.46
CA GLN A 142 -18.50 -5.50 -4.44
C GLN A 142 -17.91 -5.63 -5.84
N TYR A 143 -18.19 -6.77 -6.47
CA TYR A 143 -17.93 -7.02 -7.89
C TYR A 143 -19.24 -6.89 -8.67
N THR A 144 -19.16 -6.20 -9.81
CA THR A 144 -20.32 -5.91 -10.69
C THR A 144 -19.96 -6.19 -12.14
N GLY A 145 -20.95 -6.19 -13.03
CA GLY A 145 -20.70 -6.37 -14.47
C GLY A 145 -20.45 -7.83 -14.88
N GLY A 146 -20.95 -8.80 -14.09
CA GLY A 146 -20.82 -10.22 -14.40
C GLY A 146 -21.66 -10.66 -15.61
N SER A 147 -21.84 -11.97 -15.73
CA SER A 147 -22.76 -12.57 -16.71
C SER A 147 -24.19 -12.07 -16.52
N PRO A 148 -25.04 -12.04 -17.56
CA PRO A 148 -26.43 -11.66 -17.41
C PRO A 148 -27.12 -12.56 -16.38
N CYS A 149 -28.03 -12.00 -15.60
CA CYS A 149 -28.91 -12.81 -14.78
C CYS A 149 -29.68 -13.79 -15.66
N GLY A 150 -30.17 -14.88 -15.07
CA GLY A 150 -31.16 -15.71 -15.78
C GLY A 150 -32.27 -14.81 -16.29
N ALA A 151 -32.84 -15.12 -17.46
CA ALA A 151 -34.02 -14.40 -17.90
C ALA A 151 -34.97 -14.39 -16.70
N SER A 152 -35.37 -13.19 -16.24
CA SER A 152 -36.53 -13.09 -15.38
C SER A 152 -37.59 -13.84 -16.15
N ASP A 153 -37.95 -15.02 -15.65
CA ASP A 153 -39.08 -15.72 -16.20
C ASP A 153 -40.19 -14.67 -16.09
N LYS A 154 -40.63 -14.11 -17.22
CA LYS A 154 -41.85 -13.31 -17.28
C LYS A 154 -43.07 -14.14 -16.79
N SER A 155 -42.84 -15.44 -16.53
CA SER A 155 -43.68 -16.41 -15.81
C SER A 155 -43.63 -16.28 -14.27
N ARG A 156 -42.50 -15.91 -13.65
CA ARG A 156 -42.34 -15.77 -12.19
C ARG A 156 -42.77 -14.41 -11.63
N ASP A 157 -42.81 -13.35 -12.44
CA ASP A 157 -43.38 -12.06 -12.01
C ASP A 157 -44.88 -12.17 -11.64
N LYS A 158 -45.58 -13.21 -12.10
CA LYS A 158 -46.95 -13.52 -11.62
C LYS A 158 -47.00 -14.04 -10.18
N ARG A 159 -45.87 -14.46 -9.59
CA ARG A 159 -45.77 -14.90 -8.18
C ARG A 159 -45.23 -13.82 -7.24
N ALA A 160 -44.68 -12.72 -7.76
CA ALA A 160 -44.33 -11.56 -6.94
C ALA A 160 -45.58 -10.77 -6.47
N GLY A 161 -46.75 -11.00 -7.08
CA GLY A 161 -48.03 -10.44 -6.66
C GLY A 161 -48.66 -11.04 -5.40
N VAL A 162 -47.93 -11.81 -4.59
CA VAL A 162 -48.49 -12.42 -3.35
C VAL A 162 -48.29 -11.52 -2.11
N HIS A 163 -47.48 -10.46 -2.18
CA HIS A 163 -47.30 -9.51 -1.08
C HIS A 163 -47.76 -8.07 -1.37
N GLU A 164 -48.40 -7.81 -2.50
CA GLU A 164 -49.03 -6.49 -2.78
C GLU A 164 -50.38 -6.31 -2.02
N GLY A 165 -50.76 -7.29 -1.20
CA GLY A 165 -51.96 -7.26 -0.34
C GLY A 165 -51.69 -7.07 1.15
N ALA A 166 -50.44 -7.00 1.61
CA ALA A 166 -50.12 -6.80 3.03
C ALA A 166 -50.15 -5.31 3.42
N ARG A 167 -51.23 -4.61 3.08
CA ARG A 167 -51.55 -3.32 3.70
C ARG A 167 -52.26 -3.66 5.00
N TYR A 168 -51.63 -3.30 6.12
CA TYR A 168 -52.19 -3.39 7.47
C TYR A 168 -53.62 -2.83 7.46
N LYS A 169 -54.60 -3.71 7.66
CA LYS A 169 -55.98 -3.30 7.89
C LYS A 169 -56.03 -2.86 9.35
N TYR A 170 -55.99 -1.54 9.58
CA TYR A 170 -56.38 -0.99 10.88
C TYR A 170 -57.84 -1.41 11.09
N ASN A 171 -58.12 -2.17 12.15
CA ASN A 171 -59.49 -2.42 12.55
C ASN A 171 -60.00 -1.12 13.16
N ASP A 172 -60.94 -0.48 12.45
CA ASP A 172 -61.74 0.62 12.96
C ASP A 172 -62.62 0.06 14.08
N PHE A 173 -62.54 0.68 15.25
CA PHE A 173 -63.57 0.51 16.29
C PHE A 173 -64.71 1.45 15.89
N ASP A 174 -65.92 0.92 15.81
CA ASP A 174 -67.14 1.69 15.62
C ASP A 174 -67.22 2.80 16.70
N ASP A 175 -67.09 4.06 16.28
CA ASP A 175 -67.51 5.22 17.05
C ASP A 175 -68.30 6.15 16.11
N ASP A 176 -69.55 6.28 16.48
CA ASP A 176 -70.65 7.02 15.88
C ASP A 176 -70.35 8.53 15.80
N GLY A 177 -70.26 9.06 14.58
CA GLY A 177 -70.10 10.49 14.35
C GLY A 177 -70.26 10.89 12.89
N GLU A 178 -71.36 11.57 12.58
CA GLU A 178 -71.63 12.26 11.32
C GLU A 178 -70.57 13.36 11.06
N ASP A 179 -69.89 13.38 9.90
CA ASP A 179 -69.73 14.59 9.07
C ASP A 179 -69.01 14.33 7.72
N GLU A 180 -69.28 15.20 6.75
CA GLU A 180 -68.86 15.20 5.34
C GLU A 180 -67.34 15.36 5.09
N GLY A 181 -66.85 14.92 3.92
CA GLY A 181 -65.57 15.40 3.38
C GLY A 181 -64.76 14.44 2.50
N ASP A 182 -65.17 14.33 1.23
CA ASP A 182 -64.40 14.23 -0.01
C ASP A 182 -62.89 13.87 0.04
N TYR A 183 -62.46 12.79 -0.63
CA TYR A 183 -61.26 12.79 -1.51
C TYR A 183 -61.23 11.52 -2.40
N TYR A 184 -61.25 11.71 -3.71
CA TYR A 184 -61.28 10.66 -4.75
C TYR A 184 -59.97 9.84 -4.81
N ALA A 185 -60.09 8.50 -4.76
CA ALA A 185 -59.05 7.58 -5.25
C ALA A 185 -59.58 6.84 -6.50
N PRO A 186 -58.86 6.87 -7.64
CA PRO A 186 -59.37 6.29 -8.89
C PRO A 186 -59.24 4.76 -8.92
N ARG A 187 -60.39 4.08 -9.01
CA ARG A 187 -60.52 2.68 -9.44
C ARG A 187 -60.01 2.55 -10.88
N ARG A 188 -58.95 1.77 -11.11
CA ARG A 188 -58.68 1.23 -12.44
C ARG A 188 -59.54 -0.01 -12.66
N THR A 189 -60.59 0.19 -13.45
CA THR A 189 -61.42 -0.86 -14.03
C THR A 189 -60.59 -1.71 -14.99
N SER A 190 -60.48 -2.99 -14.71
CA SER A 190 -60.20 -4.03 -15.69
C SER A 190 -61.28 -4.01 -16.76
N LYS A 191 -60.89 -3.74 -18.00
CA LYS A 191 -61.75 -3.93 -19.16
C LYS A 191 -61.10 -4.99 -20.03
N ASP A 192 -61.73 -6.16 -20.03
CA ASP A 192 -61.62 -7.16 -21.05
C ASP A 192 -62.18 -6.57 -22.36
N ASP A 193 -61.49 -6.75 -23.47
CA ASP A 193 -62.08 -6.69 -24.81
C ASP A 193 -61.27 -7.63 -25.73
N GLU A 194 -62.00 -8.57 -26.34
CA GLU A 194 -61.55 -9.61 -27.26
C GLU A 194 -61.26 -9.08 -28.68
N ASP A 195 -60.42 -9.83 -29.40
CA ASP A 195 -60.34 -10.04 -30.85
C ASP A 195 -60.32 -8.84 -31.83
N ASP A 196 -59.14 -8.61 -32.45
CA ASP A 196 -59.10 -8.29 -33.90
C ASP A 196 -57.82 -8.82 -34.58
N LYS A 197 -58.01 -9.50 -35.71
CA LYS A 197 -56.97 -10.00 -36.61
C LYS A 197 -56.71 -8.95 -37.70
N GLY A 198 -55.53 -8.36 -37.74
CA GLY A 198 -55.16 -7.50 -38.87
C GLY A 198 -53.71 -7.04 -38.83
N GLY A 199 -52.92 -7.39 -39.83
CA GLY A 199 -51.47 -7.29 -39.80
C GLY A 199 -50.88 -5.87 -39.78
N LYS A 200 -49.68 -5.76 -39.19
CA LYS A 200 -48.47 -5.26 -39.87
C LYS A 200 -47.25 -5.61 -39.03
N LYS A 201 -46.23 -6.20 -39.68
CA LYS A 201 -44.91 -6.43 -39.10
C LYS A 201 -44.18 -5.10 -39.05
N ASP A 202 -44.38 -4.34 -37.98
CA ASP A 202 -43.49 -3.23 -37.67
C ASP A 202 -42.24 -3.80 -37.01
N LYS A 203 -41.19 -3.96 -37.82
CA LYS A 203 -39.81 -4.11 -37.37
C LYS A 203 -39.37 -2.77 -36.80
N ASP A 204 -39.77 -2.46 -35.57
CA ASP A 204 -39.28 -1.28 -34.89
C ASP A 204 -38.71 -1.62 -33.52
N ARG A 205 -37.39 -1.42 -33.45
CA ARG A 205 -36.61 -1.02 -32.27
C ARG A 205 -36.94 -1.81 -31.02
N GLN A 206 -36.30 -2.98 -30.92
CA GLN A 206 -35.98 -3.57 -29.62
C GLN A 206 -35.21 -2.51 -28.83
N LYS A 207 -35.92 -1.77 -27.97
CA LYS A 207 -35.27 -1.04 -26.88
C LYS A 207 -34.59 -2.11 -26.05
N ASP A 208 -33.26 -2.08 -26.03
CA ASP A 208 -32.47 -2.93 -25.17
C ASP A 208 -32.87 -2.61 -23.72
N GLU A 209 -33.82 -3.38 -23.18
CA GLU A 209 -34.10 -3.38 -21.74
C GLU A 209 -32.76 -3.63 -21.02
N PRO A 210 -32.41 -2.84 -19.99
CA PRO A 210 -31.14 -2.97 -19.32
C PRO A 210 -31.04 -4.37 -18.70
N VAL A 211 -30.24 -5.24 -19.33
CA VAL A 211 -30.02 -6.61 -18.87
C VAL A 211 -29.32 -6.54 -17.51
N ARG A 212 -30.02 -6.96 -16.46
CA ARG A 212 -29.42 -7.10 -15.13
C ARG A 212 -28.27 -8.10 -15.20
N ARG A 213 -27.15 -7.74 -14.58
CA ARG A 213 -25.94 -8.56 -14.54
C ARG A 213 -25.70 -9.08 -13.13
N LYS A 214 -25.12 -10.27 -13.05
CA LYS A 214 -24.70 -10.90 -11.81
C LYS A 214 -23.66 -10.04 -11.09
N SER A 215 -23.74 -10.06 -9.76
CA SER A 215 -22.85 -9.33 -8.87
C SER A 215 -22.47 -10.22 -7.68
N ALA A 216 -21.27 -10.02 -7.13
CA ALA A 216 -20.82 -10.68 -5.91
C ALA A 216 -20.53 -9.62 -4.84
N THR A 217 -21.10 -9.81 -3.66
CA THR A 217 -20.84 -9.00 -2.48
C THR A 217 -20.06 -9.86 -1.49
N ILE A 218 -18.86 -9.43 -1.16
CA ILE A 218 -17.95 -10.12 -0.26
C ILE A 218 -17.87 -9.30 1.02
N SER A 219 -18.28 -9.90 2.13
CA SER A 219 -18.17 -9.32 3.46
C SER A 219 -16.97 -9.90 4.18
N PHE A 220 -16.07 -9.05 4.67
CA PHE A 220 -14.90 -9.47 5.42
C PHE A 220 -15.17 -9.39 6.93
N LEU A 221 -14.80 -10.46 7.61
CA LEU A 221 -14.81 -10.59 9.05
C LEU A 221 -13.36 -10.65 9.54
N CYS A 222 -13.03 -9.84 10.55
CA CYS A 222 -11.74 -9.87 11.22
C CYS A 222 -11.60 -11.20 11.98
N ASP A 223 -10.52 -11.91 11.68
CA ASP A 223 -10.09 -13.10 12.42
C ASP A 223 -8.73 -12.80 13.06
N HIS A 224 -8.59 -12.97 14.38
CA HIS A 224 -7.34 -12.64 15.05
C HIS A 224 -6.33 -13.79 15.01
N ASP A 225 -6.75 -15.00 14.66
CA ASP A 225 -5.92 -16.20 14.73
C ASP A 225 -4.94 -16.29 13.54
N PRO A 226 -3.61 -16.16 13.76
CA PRO A 226 -2.61 -16.15 12.70
C PRO A 226 -2.45 -17.49 11.98
N ASP A 227 -2.91 -18.57 12.60
CA ASP A 227 -2.82 -19.94 12.05
C ASP A 227 -3.99 -20.25 11.11
N THR A 228 -5.05 -19.43 11.13
CA THR A 228 -6.21 -19.63 10.27
C THR A 228 -5.99 -18.95 8.92
N PRO A 229 -5.93 -19.71 7.81
CA PRO A 229 -5.80 -19.11 6.49
C PRO A 229 -7.10 -18.40 6.11
N THR A 230 -6.99 -17.44 5.20
CA THR A 230 -8.14 -16.74 4.63
C THR A 230 -9.09 -17.71 3.93
N ALA A 231 -10.34 -17.75 4.39
CA ALA A 231 -11.31 -18.73 3.95
C ALA A 231 -12.60 -18.07 3.46
N PHE A 232 -13.07 -18.51 2.29
CA PHE A 232 -14.32 -18.06 1.69
C PHE A 232 -15.48 -18.99 2.07
N SER A 233 -16.56 -18.40 2.55
CA SER A 233 -17.81 -19.08 2.85
C SER A 233 -18.92 -18.51 1.97
N PHE A 234 -19.66 -19.39 1.29
CA PHE A 234 -20.85 -18.99 0.55
C PHE A 234 -22.03 -18.83 1.52
N VAL A 235 -22.67 -17.66 1.50
CA VAL A 235 -23.80 -17.35 2.38
C VAL A 235 -25.12 -17.63 1.68
N GLY A 236 -25.25 -17.22 0.42
CA GLY A 236 -26.48 -17.38 -0.33
C GLY A 236 -26.52 -16.56 -1.61
N THR A 237 -27.64 -16.69 -2.31
CA THR A 237 -27.93 -15.99 -3.56
C THR A 237 -29.36 -15.46 -3.53
N ASP A 238 -29.59 -14.38 -4.26
CA ASP A 238 -30.90 -13.80 -4.52
C ASP A 238 -31.80 -14.80 -5.30
N PRO A 239 -33.13 -14.83 -5.11
CA PRO A 239 -34.05 -15.70 -5.87
C PRO A 239 -33.93 -15.57 -7.40
N ASP A 240 -33.48 -14.41 -7.90
CA ASP A 240 -33.25 -14.15 -9.32
C ASP A 240 -31.84 -14.54 -9.80
N GLU A 241 -31.02 -15.11 -8.90
CA GLU A 241 -29.62 -15.44 -9.12
C GLU A 241 -28.79 -14.26 -9.67
N CYS A 242 -29.14 -13.04 -9.27
CA CYS A 242 -28.46 -11.81 -9.68
C CYS A 242 -27.40 -11.33 -8.68
N ALA A 243 -27.55 -11.64 -7.40
CA ALA A 243 -26.63 -11.18 -6.35
C ALA A 243 -26.20 -12.36 -5.49
N TYR A 244 -24.89 -12.51 -5.32
CA TYR A 244 -24.27 -13.58 -4.56
C TYR A 244 -23.56 -12.99 -3.35
N PHE A 245 -23.71 -13.63 -2.20
CA PHE A 245 -23.17 -13.14 -0.94
C PHE A 245 -22.13 -14.13 -0.40
N PHE A 246 -20.95 -13.60 -0.10
CA PHE A 246 -19.83 -14.35 0.46
C PHE A 246 -19.39 -13.71 1.78
N GLU A 247 -18.96 -14.55 2.71
CA GLU A 247 -18.30 -14.13 3.94
C GLU A 247 -16.87 -14.65 3.93
N VAL A 248 -15.91 -13.77 4.20
CA VAL A 248 -14.49 -14.08 4.20
C VAL A 248 -13.92 -13.78 5.57
N ARG A 249 -13.24 -14.75 6.16
CA ARG A 249 -12.46 -14.54 7.39
C ARG A 249 -11.03 -14.24 7.02
N SER A 250 -10.49 -13.13 7.53
CA SER A 250 -9.11 -12.73 7.31
C SER A 250 -8.55 -11.95 8.48
N GLN A 251 -7.27 -12.16 8.76
CA GLN A 251 -6.50 -11.40 9.73
C GLN A 251 -6.22 -9.96 9.27
N HIS A 252 -6.18 -9.74 7.96
CA HIS A 252 -5.95 -8.42 7.37
C HIS A 252 -7.23 -7.57 7.26
N ALA A 253 -8.39 -8.17 7.55
CA ALA A 253 -9.65 -7.45 7.72
C ALA A 253 -9.81 -6.80 9.11
N CYS A 254 -8.85 -7.03 10.02
CA CYS A 254 -8.82 -6.39 11.32
C CYS A 254 -8.35 -4.93 11.21
N ALA A 255 -8.91 -4.06 12.07
CA ALA A 255 -8.55 -2.65 12.10
C ALA A 255 -7.08 -2.49 12.49
N GLY A 256 -6.25 -2.09 11.53
CA GLY A 256 -4.86 -1.73 11.73
C GLY A 256 -4.69 -0.25 12.03
N ALA A 257 -3.55 0.09 12.65
CA ALA A 257 -3.06 1.45 12.63
C ALA A 257 -2.52 1.75 11.23
N GLU A 258 -2.95 2.86 10.62
CA GLU A 258 -2.39 3.32 9.35
C GLU A 258 -0.87 3.47 9.50
N PRO A 259 -0.04 2.86 8.62
CA PRO A 259 1.39 3.14 8.58
C PRO A 259 1.57 4.65 8.52
N HIS A 260 2.36 5.20 9.46
CA HIS A 260 2.46 6.63 9.75
C HIS A 260 2.22 7.52 8.53
N LYS A 261 1.22 8.40 8.60
CA LYS A 261 0.97 9.41 7.57
C LYS A 261 2.28 10.12 7.21
N PRO A 262 2.55 10.39 5.92
CA PRO A 262 3.75 11.11 5.50
C PRO A 262 3.74 12.49 6.17
N GLY A 263 4.54 12.64 7.23
CA GLY A 263 4.57 13.84 8.07
C GLY A 263 4.65 13.58 9.58
N SER A 264 4.35 12.36 10.06
CA SER A 264 4.52 12.04 11.48
C SER A 264 5.99 11.70 11.77
N VAL A 265 6.66 12.54 12.56
CA VAL A 265 8.01 12.26 13.07
C VAL A 265 7.96 11.03 13.98
N GLY A 266 8.70 9.99 13.63
CA GLY A 266 8.73 8.75 14.41
C GLY A 266 9.23 9.00 15.84
N PRO A 267 8.85 8.16 16.82
CA PRO A 267 9.19 8.40 18.22
C PRO A 267 10.69 8.59 18.44
N GLY A 268 11.55 7.84 17.72
CA GLY A 268 13.01 7.99 17.80
C GLY A 268 13.52 9.37 17.40
N SER A 269 12.91 10.03 16.41
CA SER A 269 13.30 11.38 16.00
C SER A 269 12.95 12.43 17.06
N VAL A 270 11.80 12.28 17.71
CA VAL A 270 11.36 13.16 18.81
C VAL A 270 12.33 13.04 19.99
N PHE A 271 12.70 11.82 20.38
CA PHE A 271 13.70 11.61 21.44
C PHE A 271 15.07 12.18 21.08
N ALA A 272 15.51 12.03 19.82
CA ALA A 272 16.77 12.60 19.36
C ALA A 272 16.77 14.13 19.44
N ILE A 273 15.69 14.79 18.98
CA ILE A 273 15.56 16.26 19.05
C ILE A 273 15.62 16.74 20.50
N ILE A 274 14.87 16.09 21.41
CA ILE A 274 14.89 16.43 22.84
C ILE A 274 16.30 16.28 23.41
N PHE A 275 17.00 15.17 23.11
CA PHE A 275 18.36 14.94 23.56
C PHE A 275 19.35 16.02 23.05
N PHE A 276 19.25 16.42 21.78
CA PHE A 276 20.12 17.48 21.25
C PHE A 276 19.87 18.84 21.90
N ILE A 277 18.60 19.19 22.14
CA ILE A 277 18.24 20.44 22.81
C ILE A 277 18.76 20.45 24.25
N THR A 278 18.60 19.34 24.99
CA THR A 278 19.08 19.28 26.38
C THR A 278 20.60 19.36 26.46
N VAL A 279 21.33 18.69 25.56
CA VAL A 279 22.79 18.82 25.45
C VAL A 279 23.21 20.25 25.11
N LEU A 280 22.54 20.91 24.16
CA LEU A 280 22.84 22.29 23.78
C LEU A 280 22.64 23.23 24.97
N VAL A 281 21.51 23.15 25.66
CA VAL A 281 21.22 23.97 26.84
C VAL A 281 22.25 23.72 27.95
N TYR A 282 22.63 22.47 28.17
CA TYR A 282 23.65 22.11 29.16
C TYR A 282 25.02 22.70 28.81
N VAL A 283 25.47 22.58 27.56
CA VAL A 283 26.77 23.10 27.12
C VAL A 283 26.77 24.63 27.13
N VAL A 284 25.77 25.28 26.53
CA VAL A 284 25.70 26.75 26.44
C VAL A 284 25.51 27.36 27.82
N GLY A 285 24.51 26.89 28.59
CA GLY A 285 24.24 27.37 29.94
C GLY A 285 25.43 27.14 30.87
N GLY A 286 26.07 25.96 30.79
CA GLY A 286 27.24 25.65 31.59
C GLY A 286 28.48 26.45 31.20
N VAL A 287 28.70 26.75 29.91
CA VAL A 287 29.75 27.67 29.45
C VAL A 287 29.49 29.07 29.95
N PHE A 288 28.25 29.58 29.86
CA PHE A 288 27.89 30.88 30.41
C PHE A 288 28.16 30.92 31.92
N TYR A 289 27.71 29.92 32.68
CA TYR A 289 27.95 29.84 34.12
C TYR A 289 29.44 29.82 34.47
N GLN A 290 30.24 28.97 33.82
CA GLN A 290 31.68 28.86 34.08
C GLN A 290 32.45 30.11 33.65
N ARG A 291 31.96 30.85 32.65
CA ARG A 291 32.55 32.10 32.19
C ARG A 291 32.20 33.29 33.08
N THR A 292 30.93 33.43 33.47
CA THR A 292 30.45 34.61 34.20
C THR A 292 30.65 34.49 35.70
N VAL A 293 30.41 33.31 36.28
CA VAL A 293 30.49 33.09 37.73
C VAL A 293 31.85 32.52 38.14
N ALA A 294 32.35 31.51 37.41
CA ALA A 294 33.58 30.81 37.79
C ALA A 294 34.87 31.38 37.15
N HIS A 295 34.76 32.39 36.28
CA HIS A 295 35.86 33.04 35.55
C HIS A 295 36.88 32.08 34.89
N ALA A 296 36.44 30.89 34.48
CA ALA A 296 37.30 29.95 33.77
C ALA A 296 37.61 30.47 32.35
N ARG A 297 38.78 30.14 31.80
CA ARG A 297 39.21 30.51 30.43
C ARG A 297 39.58 29.28 29.60
N GLY A 298 39.34 29.38 28.30
CA GLY A 298 39.67 28.33 27.33
C GLY A 298 38.80 27.08 27.49
N TRP A 299 39.36 25.91 27.19
CA TRP A 299 38.67 24.60 27.21
C TRP A 299 38.13 24.18 28.59
N ARG A 300 38.58 24.85 29.66
CA ARG A 300 38.05 24.69 31.02
C ARG A 300 36.69 25.35 31.25
N GLN A 301 36.12 25.99 30.22
CA GLN A 301 34.76 26.55 30.23
C GLN A 301 33.68 25.52 29.86
N LEU A 302 34.06 24.34 29.36
CA LEU A 302 33.11 23.29 29.03
C LEU A 302 32.80 22.42 30.28
N PRO A 303 31.52 22.30 30.67
CA PRO A 303 31.13 21.42 31.76
C PRO A 303 31.51 19.96 31.47
N ASN A 304 32.25 19.30 32.37
CA ASN A 304 32.69 17.91 32.22
C ASN A 304 33.45 17.63 30.92
N TYR A 305 34.47 18.45 30.62
CA TYR A 305 35.25 18.36 29.37
C TYR A 305 35.81 16.95 29.07
N SER A 306 36.29 16.21 30.08
CA SER A 306 36.84 14.85 29.87
C SER A 306 35.83 13.88 29.24
N LEU A 307 34.56 13.98 29.66
CA LEU A 307 33.46 13.17 29.14
C LEU A 307 33.16 13.56 27.68
N TRP A 308 33.06 14.85 27.37
CA TRP A 308 32.80 15.33 26.00
C TRP A 308 33.93 15.01 25.03
N SER A 309 35.19 15.17 25.46
CA SER A 309 36.33 14.80 24.63
C SER A 309 36.36 13.30 24.34
N GLY A 310 35.96 12.46 25.31
CA GLY A 310 35.86 11.01 25.13
C GLY A 310 34.77 10.63 24.14
N ILE A 311 33.57 11.23 24.26
CA ILE A 311 32.46 10.99 23.32
C ILE A 311 32.84 11.42 21.90
N TRP A 312 33.44 12.61 21.73
CA TRP A 312 33.83 13.10 20.41
C TRP A 312 34.95 12.25 19.78
N SER A 313 35.92 11.81 20.58
CA SER A 313 36.96 10.88 20.12
C SER A 313 36.35 9.57 19.62
N PHE A 314 35.40 9.00 20.38
CA PHE A 314 34.69 7.78 19.99
C PHE A 314 33.89 7.96 18.69
N VAL A 315 33.15 9.06 18.55
CA VAL A 315 32.37 9.35 17.32
C VAL A 315 33.30 9.52 16.12
N LYS A 316 34.43 10.21 16.29
CA LYS A 316 35.45 10.35 15.24
C LYS A 316 36.01 8.99 14.83
N ASP A 317 36.38 8.15 15.80
CA ASP A 317 36.94 6.83 15.53
C ASP A 317 35.91 5.91 14.85
N LEU A 318 34.65 5.95 15.28
CA LEU A 318 33.54 5.23 14.62
C LEU A 318 33.34 5.69 13.17
N PHE A 319 33.37 7.01 12.91
CA PHE A 319 33.26 7.54 11.56
C PHE A 319 34.44 7.14 10.68
N VAL A 320 35.67 7.16 11.21
CA VAL A 320 36.87 6.67 10.51
C VAL A 320 36.78 5.18 10.21
N ILE A 321 36.27 4.36 11.14
CA ILE A 321 36.08 2.92 10.93
C ILE A 321 35.00 2.67 9.87
N LEU A 322 33.87 3.38 9.92
CA LEU A 322 32.77 3.23 8.96
C LEU A 322 33.20 3.64 7.55
N THR A 323 33.84 4.81 7.42
CA THR A 323 34.34 5.33 6.14
C THR A 323 35.47 4.47 5.57
N SER A 324 36.39 3.97 6.40
CA SER A 324 37.45 3.06 5.95
C SER A 324 36.93 1.67 5.57
N SER A 325 35.84 1.22 6.19
CA SER A 325 35.15 -0.03 5.82
C SER A 325 34.40 0.11 4.49
N CYS A 326 33.72 1.24 4.25
CA CYS A 326 33.13 1.53 2.93
C CYS A 326 34.21 1.74 1.85
N ALA A 327 35.37 2.32 2.19
CA ALA A 327 36.49 2.50 1.27
C ALA A 327 37.22 1.19 0.90
N ARG A 328 37.04 0.09 1.66
CA ARG A 328 37.52 -1.26 1.28
C ARG A 328 36.61 -1.96 0.28
N ILE A 329 35.36 -1.51 0.11
CA ILE A 329 34.39 -2.04 -0.87
C ILE A 329 34.60 -1.37 -2.25
N ILE A 330 35.30 -0.25 -2.31
CA ILE A 330 35.80 0.32 -3.57
C ILE A 330 37.07 -0.44 -3.95
N PRO A 331 37.14 -1.12 -5.12
CA PRO A 331 38.37 -1.72 -5.59
C PRO A 331 39.36 -0.58 -5.88
N ARG A 332 40.22 -0.25 -4.92
CA ARG A 332 41.44 0.50 -5.21
C ARG A 332 42.21 -0.38 -6.19
N ARG A 333 42.22 0.02 -7.48
CA ARG A 333 43.26 -0.42 -8.42
C ARG A 333 44.60 0.02 -7.85
N ARG A 334 45.12 -0.74 -6.90
CA ARG A 334 46.49 -0.66 -6.42
C ARG A 334 47.30 -1.32 -7.52
N GLY A 335 47.61 -0.53 -8.54
CA GLY A 335 48.65 -0.91 -9.49
C GLY A 335 49.91 -1.15 -8.68
N TYR A 336 50.43 -2.38 -8.76
CA TYR A 336 51.81 -2.62 -8.42
C TYR A 336 52.64 -1.72 -9.33
N HIS A 337 53.23 -0.66 -8.78
CA HIS A 337 54.37 -0.02 -9.43
C HIS A 337 55.51 -1.03 -9.30
N THR A 338 55.68 -1.87 -10.31
CA THR A 338 56.93 -2.58 -10.49
C THR A 338 58.01 -1.51 -10.65
N LEU A 339 58.98 -1.50 -9.74
CA LEU A 339 60.23 -0.78 -9.92
C LEU A 339 60.90 -1.34 -11.19
N SER A 340 60.61 -0.72 -12.33
CA SER A 340 61.39 -0.90 -13.55
C SER A 340 62.68 -0.11 -13.36
N GLY A 341 63.70 -0.76 -12.80
CA GLY A 341 65.06 -0.29 -12.92
C GLY A 341 65.49 -0.34 -14.38
N SER A 342 65.92 0.79 -14.92
CA SER A 342 66.99 0.79 -15.91
C SER A 342 67.73 2.14 -15.92
N PRO A 343 69.04 2.14 -16.24
CA PRO A 343 70.02 3.08 -15.73
C PRO A 343 70.27 4.25 -16.69
N ASN A 344 70.90 5.30 -16.15
CA ASN A 344 71.40 6.53 -16.79
C ASN A 344 70.48 7.76 -16.83
N GLY A 345 70.91 8.79 -16.09
CA GLY A 345 70.44 10.18 -16.19
C GLY A 345 70.47 10.90 -14.84
N ARG A 346 71.61 10.94 -14.13
CA ARG A 346 72.47 12.13 -14.02
C ARG A 346 71.78 13.36 -13.40
N ARG A 347 72.16 13.63 -12.13
CA ARG A 347 72.49 14.96 -11.55
C ARG A 347 71.43 15.70 -10.69
N GLU A 348 71.23 15.23 -9.46
CA GLU A 348 70.80 15.95 -8.23
C GLU A 348 70.46 14.83 -7.24
N SER A 349 71.20 14.50 -6.18
CA SER A 349 71.62 15.31 -5.05
C SER A 349 72.74 14.52 -4.35
N ARG A 350 73.98 14.99 -4.42
CA ARG A 350 75.12 14.43 -3.66
C ARG A 350 75.37 15.19 -2.35
N ASP A 351 74.65 16.29 -2.15
CA ASP A 351 74.86 17.18 -1.02
C ASP A 351 74.16 16.67 0.25
N ASP A 352 73.17 15.77 0.10
CA ASP A 352 72.47 15.14 1.22
C ASP A 352 73.26 13.98 1.85
N GLU A 353 74.19 13.35 1.13
CA GLU A 353 75.02 12.24 1.63
C GLU A 353 76.27 12.71 2.38
N ASN A 354 76.88 13.84 1.97
CA ASN A 354 78.05 14.40 2.68
C ASN A 354 77.68 14.96 4.08
N ARG A 355 76.41 15.26 4.31
CA ARG A 355 75.93 15.82 5.59
C ARG A 355 75.94 14.81 6.75
N LEU A 356 76.00 13.51 6.43
CA LEU A 356 76.10 12.43 7.42
C LEU A 356 77.55 12.02 7.71
N ILE A 357 78.52 12.49 6.92
CA ILE A 357 79.94 12.18 7.12
C ILE A 357 80.59 13.24 8.02
N ASP A 358 80.26 14.52 7.83
CA ASP A 358 80.77 15.60 8.70
C ASP A 358 80.23 15.51 10.14
N GLN A 359 79.09 14.85 10.36
CA GLN A 359 78.52 14.65 11.70
C GLN A 359 79.14 13.47 12.47
N LEU A 360 79.87 12.57 11.80
CA LEU A 360 80.49 11.41 12.44
C LEU A 360 81.95 11.68 12.87
N ASP A 361 82.62 12.65 12.25
CA ASP A 361 84.00 13.02 12.59
C ASP A 361 84.09 14.01 13.78
N GLU A 362 82.97 14.60 14.24
CA GLU A 362 82.94 15.51 15.41
C GLU A 362 82.79 14.79 16.77
N GLU A 363 82.63 13.45 16.82
CA GLU A 363 82.47 12.70 18.10
C GLU A 363 83.74 11.93 18.55
N TRP A 364 84.90 12.11 17.89
CA TRP A 364 86.13 11.35 18.24
C TRP A 364 87.36 12.18 18.65
N ASP A 365 87.26 13.51 18.72
CA ASP A 365 88.33 14.36 19.29
C ASP A 365 87.77 15.24 20.42
N ASP A 366 87.57 14.63 21.59
CA ASP A 366 87.76 15.23 22.93
C ASP A 366 87.95 14.13 24.00
#